data_AF-A0A6C0LYW1-F1
#
_entry.id   AF-A0A6C0LYW1-F1
#
_cell.length_a   1.000
_cell.length_b   1.000
_cell.length_c   1.000
_cell.angle_alpha   90.00
_cell.angle_beta   90.00
_cell.angle_gamma   90.00
#
_symmetry.space_group_name_H-M   'P 1'
#
loop_
_entity.id
_entity.type
_entity.pdbx_description
1 polymer ?
#
loop_
_entity_poly.entity_id
_entity_poly.type
_entity_poly.pdbx_seq_one_letter_code
_entity_poly.pdbx_strand_id
1 'polypeptide(L)'
;MTFSIIPEGIITLEPLSIIFLILVQIGGRYLKIELTPAQQKIINNVVIQSIILFAIILMATKNIANSLIIVCFTYLCINILFNENHKYNILSKKWLIDENIISGNDYKSLKDIYINNISRII
;
A
#
# COMPACT_ATOMS: atom_id res chain seq x y z
N MET A 1 -34.14 -4.95 -42.02
CA MET A 1 -34.68 -4.36 -40.78
C MET A 1 -33.55 -4.40 -39.77
N THR A 2 -32.86 -3.28 -39.64
CA THR A 2 -31.53 -3.12 -39.02
C THR A 2 -31.62 -3.26 -37.50
N PHE A 3 -30.67 -4.01 -36.94
CA PHE A 3 -30.44 -4.18 -35.51
C PHE A 3 -30.24 -2.81 -34.83
N SER A 4 -31.24 -2.35 -34.08
CA SER A 4 -31.18 -1.13 -33.24
C SER A 4 -31.17 -1.50 -31.76
N ILE A 5 -30.15 -2.23 -31.32
CA ILE A 5 -29.83 -2.36 -29.88
C ILE A 5 -28.37 -1.96 -29.68
N ILE A 6 -28.04 -0.74 -30.10
CA ILE A 6 -26.92 0.00 -29.51
C ILE A 6 -27.60 1.09 -28.67
N PRO A 7 -27.38 1.14 -27.35
CA PRO A 7 -28.06 2.10 -26.50
C PRO A 7 -27.81 3.52 -27.02
N GLU A 8 -28.89 4.28 -27.20
CA GLU A 8 -28.92 5.60 -27.85
C GLU A 8 -27.97 6.63 -27.21
N GLY A 9 -27.42 6.35 -26.02
CA GLY A 9 -26.40 7.16 -25.36
C GLY A 9 -24.96 6.99 -25.86
N ILE A 10 -24.66 6.01 -26.72
CA ILE A 10 -23.32 5.85 -27.33
C ILE A 10 -23.23 6.64 -28.65
N ILE A 11 -24.35 6.87 -29.33
CA ILE A 11 -24.38 7.48 -30.67
C ILE A 11 -24.29 9.01 -30.60
N THR A 12 -24.59 9.61 -29.44
CA THR A 12 -24.41 11.06 -29.18
C THR A 12 -23.04 11.38 -28.58
N LEU A 13 -22.11 10.43 -28.52
CA LEU A 13 -20.72 10.73 -28.17
C LEU A 13 -20.11 11.50 -29.35
N GLU A 14 -20.06 12.82 -29.21
CA GLU A 14 -19.36 13.69 -30.17
C GLU A 14 -18.00 13.06 -30.51
N PRO A 15 -17.53 13.09 -31.76
CA PRO A 15 -16.25 12.49 -32.16
C PRO A 15 -15.09 12.89 -31.23
N LEU A 16 -15.15 14.10 -30.65
CA LEU A 16 -14.24 14.60 -29.63
C LEU A 16 -14.21 13.76 -28.35
N SER A 17 -15.37 13.31 -27.86
CA SER A 17 -15.51 12.50 -26.64
C SER A 17 -14.91 11.10 -26.81
N ILE A 18 -15.02 10.50 -28.01
CA ILE A 18 -14.42 9.21 -28.33
C ILE A 18 -12.89 9.33 -28.36
N ILE A 19 -12.39 10.39 -29.00
CA ILE A 19 -10.95 10.70 -29.01
C ILE A 19 -10.45 10.95 -27.59
N PHE A 20 -11.20 11.70 -26.77
CA PHE A 20 -10.85 11.96 -25.37
C PHE A 20 -10.80 10.66 -24.56
N LEU A 21 -11.76 9.76 -24.74
CA LEU A 21 -11.80 8.46 -24.06
C LEU A 21 -10.57 7.61 -24.42
N ILE A 22 -10.17 7.59 -25.70
CA ILE A 22 -8.95 6.93 -26.16
C ILE A 22 -7.70 7.59 -25.55
N LEU A 23 -7.61 8.92 -25.57
CA LEU A 23 -6.48 9.68 -25.02
C LEU A 23 -6.31 9.47 -23.51
N VAL A 24 -7.39 9.33 -22.75
CA VAL A 24 -7.32 9.02 -21.31
C VAL A 24 -6.77 7.62 -21.07
N GLN A 25 -7.18 6.62 -21.86
CA GLN A 25 -6.71 5.24 -21.72
C GLN A 25 -5.22 5.10 -22.09
N ILE A 26 -4.78 5.78 -23.16
CA ILE A 26 -3.36 5.83 -23.54
C ILE A 26 -2.58 6.69 -22.54
N GLY A 27 -3.06 7.89 -22.23
CA GLY A 27 -2.44 8.82 -21.28
C GLY A 27 -2.23 8.18 -19.91
N GLY A 28 -3.20 7.42 -19.39
CA GLY A 28 -3.05 6.70 -18.12
C GLY A 28 -1.91 5.68 -18.09
N ARG A 29 -1.53 5.10 -19.24
CA ARG A 29 -0.43 4.12 -19.37
C ARG A 29 0.93 4.76 -19.65
N TYR A 30 0.97 5.93 -20.30
CA TYR A 30 2.20 6.58 -20.77
C TYR A 30 2.55 7.91 -20.08
N LEU A 31 1.64 8.50 -19.30
CA LEU A 31 1.96 9.59 -18.38
C LEU A 31 2.67 9.00 -17.16
N LYS A 32 3.88 8.51 -17.35
CA LYS A 32 4.86 8.51 -16.25
C LYS A 32 5.14 9.98 -15.98
N ILE A 33 4.41 10.56 -15.05
CA ILE A 33 4.70 11.90 -14.56
C ILE A 33 6.10 11.81 -13.92
N GLU A 34 7.12 12.18 -14.68
CA GLU A 34 8.49 12.27 -14.18
C GLU A 34 8.54 13.49 -13.27
N LEU A 35 8.31 13.24 -11.97
CA LEU A 35 8.40 14.26 -10.95
C LEU A 35 9.84 14.76 -10.87
N THR A 36 10.02 16.09 -10.81
CA THR A 36 11.35 16.67 -10.64
C THR A 36 11.96 16.23 -9.30
N PRO A 37 13.29 16.25 -9.14
CA PRO A 37 13.94 15.84 -7.89
C PRO A 37 13.41 16.58 -6.65
N ALA A 38 13.08 17.86 -6.79
CA ALA A 38 12.49 18.66 -5.71
C ALA A 38 11.07 18.17 -5.35
N GLN A 39 10.25 17.84 -6.35
CA GLN A 39 8.90 17.31 -6.14
C GLN A 39 8.91 15.93 -5.48
N GLN A 40 9.83 15.05 -5.88
CA GLN A 40 10.00 13.75 -5.25
C GLN A 40 10.37 13.91 -3.77
N LYS A 41 11.25 14.85 -3.43
CA LYS A 41 11.62 15.11 -2.02
C LYS A 41 10.43 15.60 -1.18
N ILE A 42 9.55 16.42 -1.76
CA ILE A 42 8.33 16.87 -1.09
C ILE A 42 7.38 15.69 -0.89
N ILE A 43 7.13 14.90 -1.94
CA ILE A 43 6.21 13.75 -1.88
C ILE A 43 6.73 12.64 -0.96
N ASN A 44 8.05 12.45 -0.88
CA ASN A 44 8.68 11.46 0.01
C ASN A 44 8.75 11.92 1.48
N ASN A 45 8.27 13.12 1.79
CA ASN A 45 8.16 13.56 3.17
C ASN A 45 7.01 12.83 3.89
N VAL A 46 7.27 12.29 5.07
CA VAL A 46 6.29 11.57 5.90
C VAL A 46 4.98 12.34 6.12
N VAL A 47 5.05 13.67 6.26
CA VAL A 47 3.86 14.52 6.45
C VAL A 47 3.02 14.56 5.18
N ILE A 48 3.66 14.74 4.02
CA ILE A 48 2.99 14.79 2.73
C ILE A 48 2.39 13.43 2.37
N GLN A 49 3.12 12.34 2.58
CA GLN A 49 2.59 10.98 2.38
C GLN A 49 1.36 10.72 3.24
N SER A 50 1.36 11.19 4.50
CA SER A 50 0.21 11.04 5.41
C SER A 50 -1.00 11.84 4.92
N ILE A 51 -0.78 13.07 4.41
CA ILE A 51 -1.85 13.90 3.83
C ILE A 51 -2.43 13.25 2.58
N ILE A 52 -1.57 12.70 1.71
CA ILE A 52 -2.00 11.99 0.49
C ILE A 52 -2.82 10.75 0.87
N LEU A 53 -2.34 9.94 1.81
CA LEU A 53 -3.05 8.76 2.31
C LEU A 53 -4.43 9.14 2.87
N PHE A 54 -4.50 10.19 3.69
CA PHE A 54 -5.76 10.72 4.21
C PHE A 54 -6.70 11.18 3.09
N ALA A 55 -6.19 11.88 2.08
CA ALA A 55 -6.99 12.32 0.94
C ALA A 55 -7.57 11.15 0.14
N ILE A 56 -6.79 10.09 -0.11
CA ILE A 56 -7.24 8.88 -0.80
C ILE A 56 -8.37 8.20 -0.02
N ILE A 57 -8.18 8.02 1.29
CA ILE A 57 -9.18 7.37 2.15
C ILE A 57 -10.43 8.24 2.29
N LEU A 58 -10.29 9.56 2.41
CA LEU A 58 -11.40 10.50 2.45
C LEU A 58 -12.22 10.44 1.15
N MET A 59 -11.55 10.38 -0.01
CA MET A 59 -12.21 10.24 -1.31
C MET A 59 -12.99 8.93 -1.43
N ALA A 60 -12.43 7.83 -0.93
CA ALA A 60 -13.09 6.52 -0.93
C ALA A 60 -14.28 6.45 0.04
N THR A 61 -14.10 6.97 1.26
CA THR A 61 -15.08 6.84 2.35
C THR A 61 -16.16 7.91 2.30
N LYS A 62 -15.88 9.08 1.70
CA LYS A 62 -16.74 10.27 1.64
C LYS A 62 -17.20 10.80 3.02
N ASN A 63 -16.55 10.36 4.11
CA ASN A 63 -16.84 10.77 5.47
C ASN A 63 -15.54 11.02 6.23
N ILE A 64 -15.42 12.22 6.80
CA ILE A 64 -14.20 12.70 7.45
C ILE A 64 -13.88 12.00 8.78
N ALA A 65 -14.89 11.62 9.55
CA ALA A 65 -14.69 10.94 10.82
C ALA A 65 -14.19 9.51 10.59
N ASN A 66 -14.82 8.79 9.66
CA ASN A 66 -14.43 7.43 9.31
C ASN A 66 -13.03 7.40 8.67
N SER A 67 -12.71 8.38 7.82
CA SER A 67 -11.38 8.44 7.19
C SER A 67 -10.26 8.67 8.20
N LEU A 68 -10.47 9.49 9.23
CA LEU A 68 -9.51 9.69 10.32
C LEU A 68 -9.24 8.39 11.09
N ILE A 69 -10.29 7.63 11.42
CA ILE A 69 -10.16 6.35 12.13
C ILE A 69 -9.34 5.36 11.29
N ILE A 70 -9.64 5.25 10.00
CA ILE A 70 -8.94 4.33 9.08
C ILE A 70 -7.47 4.73 8.93
N VAL A 71 -7.16 6.03 8.79
CA VAL A 71 -5.79 6.53 8.70
C VAL A 71 -5.02 6.24 10.00
N CYS A 72 -5.63 6.49 11.15
CA CYS A 72 -5.02 6.20 12.45
C CYS A 72 -4.70 4.71 12.60
N PHE A 73 -5.66 3.83 12.25
CA PHE A 73 -5.47 2.39 12.25
C PHE A 73 -4.34 1.97 11.30
N THR A 74 -4.30 2.54 10.08
CA THR A 74 -3.26 2.26 9.09
C THR A 74 -1.88 2.66 9.60
N TYR A 75 -1.77 3.83 10.22
CA TYR A 75 -0.52 4.31 10.79
C TYR A 75 -0.03 3.41 11.94
N LEU A 76 -0.96 2.91 12.77
CA LEU A 76 -0.65 1.94 13.82
C LEU A 76 -0.15 0.62 13.22
N CYS A 77 -0.81 0.10 12.18
CA CYS A 77 -0.36 -1.11 11.50
C CYS A 77 1.07 -0.95 10.96
N ILE A 78 1.37 0.14 10.26
CA ILE A 78 2.68 0.33 9.61
C ILE A 78 3.79 0.58 10.65
N ASN A 79 3.57 1.48 11.62
CA ASN A 79 4.65 1.91 12.52
C ASN A 79 4.85 1.03 13.75
N ILE A 80 3.84 0.25 14.15
CA ILE A 80 3.89 -0.59 15.35
C ILE A 80 3.85 -2.07 14.97
N LEU A 81 2.87 -2.45 14.15
CA LEU A 81 2.56 -3.87 13.91
C LEU A 81 3.47 -4.51 12.86
N PHE A 82 3.89 -3.73 11.86
CA PHE A 82 4.77 -4.17 10.78
C PHE A 82 6.17 -3.56 10.85
N ASN A 83 6.48 -2.82 11.91
CA ASN A 83 7.81 -2.25 12.11
C ASN A 83 8.72 -3.28 12.79
N GLU A 84 9.77 -3.69 12.09
CA GLU A 84 10.69 -4.75 12.52
C GLU A 84 11.44 -4.42 13.81
N ASN A 85 11.62 -3.13 14.08
CA ASN A 85 12.30 -2.62 15.27
C ASN A 85 11.38 -2.48 16.48
N HIS A 86 10.08 -2.65 16.30
CA HIS A 86 9.10 -2.43 17.37
C HIS A 86 8.84 -3.71 18.18
N LYS A 87 8.67 -3.58 19.51
CA LYS A 87 8.45 -4.72 20.43
C LYS A 87 7.21 -5.56 20.06
N TYR A 88 6.19 -4.90 19.50
CA TYR A 88 4.93 -5.53 19.10
C TYR A 88 4.85 -5.85 17.59
N ASN A 89 5.99 -5.99 16.93
CA ASN A 89 6.04 -6.48 15.56
C ASN A 89 5.36 -7.85 15.45
N ILE A 90 4.45 -7.98 14.51
CA ILE A 90 3.69 -9.20 14.23
C ILE A 90 4.41 -10.10 13.22
N LEU A 91 5.39 -9.57 12.49
CA LEU A 91 6.13 -10.30 11.45
C LEU A 91 6.97 -11.43 12.08
N SER A 92 7.01 -12.57 11.39
CA SER A 92 7.76 -13.74 11.86
C SER A 92 9.26 -13.46 11.87
N LYS A 93 9.88 -13.55 13.06
CA LYS A 93 11.33 -13.35 13.23
C LYS A 93 12.16 -14.26 12.33
N LYS A 94 11.68 -15.50 12.08
CA LYS A 94 12.35 -16.44 11.18
C LYS A 94 12.47 -15.86 9.77
N TRP A 95 11.36 -15.38 9.21
CA TRP A 95 11.33 -14.80 7.87
C TRP A 95 12.21 -13.54 7.77
N LEU A 96 12.20 -12.69 8.80
CA LEU A 96 13.03 -11.48 8.84
C LEU A 96 14.54 -11.79 8.85
N ILE A 97 14.95 -12.93 9.42
CA ILE A 97 16.34 -13.36 9.45
C ILE A 97 16.75 -14.00 8.12
N ASP A 98 15.86 -14.81 7.53
CA ASP A 98 16.07 -15.42 6.22
C ASP A 98 16.32 -14.33 5.14
N GLU A 99 15.60 -13.21 5.24
CA GLU A 99 15.75 -12.03 4.35
C GLU A 99 16.87 -11.05 4.78
N ASN A 100 17.66 -11.36 5.82
CA ASN A 100 18.71 -10.50 6.37
C ASN A 100 18.24 -9.09 6.81
N ILE A 101 16.97 -8.96 7.20
CA ILE A 101 16.39 -7.70 7.71
C ILE A 101 16.77 -7.50 9.19
N ILE A 102 16.90 -8.58 9.95
CA ILE A 102 17.36 -8.56 11.36
C ILE A 102 18.52 -9.55 11.54
N SER A 103 19.51 -9.18 12.35
CA SER A 103 20.60 -10.09 12.75
C SER A 103 20.07 -11.31 13.49
N GLY A 104 20.32 -12.50 12.93
CA GLY A 104 19.85 -13.78 13.48
C GLY A 104 20.50 -14.24 14.79
N ASN A 105 21.45 -13.49 15.35
CA ASN A 105 22.23 -13.90 16.53
C ASN A 105 21.36 -14.16 17.78
N ASP A 106 20.21 -13.50 17.91
CA ASP A 106 19.34 -13.62 19.08
C ASP A 106 18.14 -14.55 18.86
N TYR A 107 18.01 -15.15 17.67
CA TYR A 107 16.90 -16.04 17.36
C TYR A 107 17.23 -17.47 17.76
N LYS A 108 16.63 -17.92 18.87
CA LYS A 108 16.63 -19.32 19.25
C LYS A 108 15.37 -19.97 18.69
N SER A 109 15.53 -20.97 17.83
CA SER A 109 14.37 -21.73 17.37
C SER A 109 13.77 -22.52 18.54
N LEU A 110 12.47 -22.82 18.47
CA LEU A 110 11.82 -23.67 19.48
C LEU A 110 12.51 -25.04 19.62
N LYS A 111 13.07 -25.55 18.52
CA LYS A 111 13.84 -26.79 18.50
C LYS A 111 15.09 -26.66 19.37
N ASP A 112 15.82 -25.56 19.26
CA ASP A 112 17.06 -25.31 20.02
C ASP A 112 16.77 -25.15 21.52
N ILE A 113 15.67 -24.47 21.86
CA ILE A 113 15.21 -24.32 23.25
C ILE A 113 14.86 -25.68 23.85
N TYR A 114 14.16 -26.53 23.08
CA TYR A 114 13.76 -27.85 23.54
C TYR A 114 14.96 -28.78 23.76
N ILE A 115 15.90 -28.82 22.81
CA ILE A 115 17.14 -29.60 22.94
C ILE A 115 17.93 -29.15 24.18
N ASN A 116 18.08 -27.84 24.40
CA ASN A 116 18.81 -27.30 25.54
C ASN A 116 18.16 -27.62 26.90
N ASN A 117 16.82 -27.68 26.95
CA ASN A 117 16.14 -28.05 28.18
C ASN A 117 16.29 -29.55 28.50
N ILE A 118 16.23 -30.43 27.48
CA ILE A 118 16.47 -31.86 27.67
C ILE A 118 17.92 -32.11 28.11
N SER A 119 18.89 -31.46 27.48
CA SER A 119 20.31 -31.64 27.83
C SER A 119 20.68 -31.13 29.22
N ARG A 120 19.81 -30.35 29.88
CA ARG A 120 20.00 -29.92 31.27
C ARG A 120 19.39 -30.89 32.29
N ILE A 121 18.53 -31.80 31.84
CA ILE A 121 17.82 -32.77 32.69
C ILE A 121 18.55 -34.14 32.70
N ILE A 122 19.22 -34.48 31.59
CA ILE A 122 20.11 -35.65 31.47
C ILE A 122 21.48 -35.30 32.03
#